data_AF-A0A5C5VI64-F1
#
_entry.id   AF-A0A5C5VI64-F1
#
_cell.length_a   1.000
_cell.length_b   1.000
_cell.length_c   1.000
_cell.angle_alpha   90.00
_cell.angle_beta   90.00
_cell.angle_gamma   90.00
#
_symmetry.space_group_name_H-M   'P 1'
#
loop_
_entity.id
_entity.type
_entity.pdbx_description
1 polymer ?
#
loop_
_entity_poly.entity_id
_entity_poly.type
_entity_poly.pdbx_seq_one_letter_code
_entity_poly.pdbx_strand_id
1 'polypeptide(L)'
;MSLGEPSNPFRSPDDGDGGSTDAVSATPPSVALVYLFSALLTLFQLSVAVALAMQAQDRTQAIMLFPYLPLLLAVGLWFGGRAVWATARYYLAFATVSSALFAVASLSIGHLWPSAYAGVNTLLCGMLYWELGRSAARAYFGFICPRCGADRPRGIDILQIEVRCRECDYRW
;
A
#
# COMPACT_ATOMS: atom_id res chain seq x y z
N MET A 1 35.40 -3.25 -27.10
CA MET A 1 35.09 -2.48 -25.88
C MET A 1 33.59 -2.57 -25.67
N SER A 2 33.11 -3.55 -24.88
CA SER A 2 31.69 -3.64 -24.55
C SER A 2 31.39 -2.73 -23.37
N LEU A 3 30.43 -1.82 -23.57
CA LEU A 3 29.86 -1.03 -22.49
C LEU A 3 29.00 -1.98 -21.65
N GLY A 4 29.42 -2.24 -20.41
CA GLY A 4 28.66 -3.07 -19.48
C GLY A 4 27.29 -2.44 -19.20
N GLU A 5 26.23 -3.22 -19.41
CA GLU A 5 24.88 -2.86 -18.98
C GLU A 5 24.84 -2.69 -17.45
N PRO A 6 24.11 -1.68 -16.93
CA PRO A 6 23.89 -1.58 -15.50
C PRO A 6 23.01 -2.75 -15.03
N SER A 7 23.55 -3.56 -14.11
CA SER A 7 22.86 -4.69 -13.52
C SER A 7 21.64 -4.21 -12.73
N ASN A 8 20.49 -4.80 -13.04
CA ASN A 8 19.24 -4.56 -12.31
C ASN A 8 19.33 -5.24 -10.93
N PRO A 9 19.28 -4.50 -9.80
CA PRO A 9 19.47 -5.06 -8.46
C PRO A 9 18.32 -5.96 -7.97
N PHE A 10 17.27 -6.14 -8.78
CA PHE A 10 16.11 -6.98 -8.47
C PHE A 10 15.85 -8.09 -9.50
N ARG A 11 16.75 -8.27 -10.47
CA ARG A 11 16.71 -9.44 -11.37
C ARG A 11 17.46 -10.56 -10.66
N SER A 12 16.79 -11.69 -10.42
CA SER A 12 17.40 -12.88 -9.84
C SER A 12 18.71 -13.19 -10.56
N PRO A 13 19.81 -13.46 -9.84
CA PRO A 13 21.06 -13.90 -10.46
C PRO A 13 20.78 -15.17 -11.25
N ASP A 14 21.32 -15.27 -12.47
CA ASP A 14 21.56 -16.58 -13.08
C ASP A 14 22.37 -17.40 -12.07
N ASP A 15 21.89 -18.60 -11.77
CA ASP A 15 22.46 -19.55 -10.81
C ASP A 15 23.88 -19.96 -11.25
N GLY A 16 24.86 -19.14 -10.85
CA GLY A 16 26.28 -19.41 -10.93
C GLY A 16 26.84 -19.59 -9.53
N ASP A 17 27.04 -20.86 -9.18
CA ASP A 17 27.64 -21.42 -7.97
C ASP A 17 28.49 -20.48 -7.08
N GLY A 18 28.15 -20.51 -5.79
CA GLY A 18 29.14 -20.46 -4.71
C GLY A 18 29.15 -19.21 -3.83
N GLY A 19 28.51 -19.29 -2.64
CA GLY A 19 28.88 -18.42 -1.51
C GLY A 19 27.74 -18.03 -0.57
N SER A 20 27.71 -18.70 0.60
CA SER A 20 27.06 -18.30 1.86
C SER A 20 25.54 -18.02 1.86
N THR A 21 24.79 -19.04 2.28
CA THR A 21 23.61 -18.92 3.14
C THR A 21 23.91 -18.03 4.36
N ASP A 22 23.38 -16.80 4.41
CA ASP A 22 22.98 -16.05 5.63
C ASP A 22 22.74 -14.54 5.39
N ALA A 23 22.10 -14.18 4.28
CA ALA A 23 21.45 -12.88 4.14
C ALA A 23 19.96 -13.11 3.95
N VAL A 24 19.27 -13.53 5.02
CA VAL A 24 17.81 -13.40 5.10
C VAL A 24 17.54 -11.92 4.90
N SER A 25 17.11 -11.56 3.69
CA SER A 25 16.66 -10.24 3.28
C SER A 25 15.71 -9.67 4.32
N ALA A 26 16.25 -8.93 5.29
CA ALA A 26 15.46 -8.31 6.34
C ALA A 26 14.57 -7.27 5.65
N THR A 27 13.27 -7.56 5.58
CA THR A 27 12.28 -6.61 5.07
C THR A 27 12.43 -5.30 5.85
N PRO A 28 12.51 -4.14 5.18
CA PRO A 28 12.65 -2.88 5.89
C PRO A 28 11.50 -2.73 6.91
N PRO A 29 11.75 -2.23 8.13
CA PRO A 29 10.72 -2.12 9.16
C PRO A 29 9.44 -1.40 8.70
N SER A 30 9.57 -0.40 7.81
CA SER A 30 8.41 0.28 7.21
C SER A 30 7.58 -0.64 6.33
N VAL A 31 8.21 -1.55 5.57
CA VAL A 31 7.52 -2.52 4.72
C VAL A 31 6.81 -3.58 5.57
N ALA A 32 7.45 -4.01 6.66
CA ALA A 32 6.81 -4.89 7.65
C ALA A 32 5.57 -4.23 8.27
N LEU A 33 5.62 -2.93 8.58
CA LEU A 33 4.47 -2.17 9.08
C LEU A 33 3.37 -2.01 8.02
N VAL A 34 3.73 -1.82 6.75
CA VAL A 34 2.75 -1.82 5.63
C VAL A 34 1.99 -3.15 5.60
N TYR A 35 2.68 -4.28 5.73
CA TYR A 35 2.03 -5.60 5.77
C TYR A 35 1.20 -5.83 7.03
N LEU A 36 1.67 -5.37 8.19
CA LEU A 36 0.93 -5.48 9.43
C LEU A 36 -0.37 -4.67 9.37
N PHE A 37 -0.30 -3.41 8.94
CA PHE A 37 -1.46 -2.54 8.86
C PHE A 37 -2.43 -2.96 7.76
N SER A 38 -1.95 -3.49 6.62
CA SER A 38 -2.82 -4.04 5.59
C SER A 38 -3.56 -5.30 6.09
N ALA A 39 -2.88 -6.18 6.84
CA ALA A 39 -3.51 -7.34 7.46
C ALA A 39 -4.55 -6.94 8.50
N LEU A 40 -4.22 -5.99 9.39
CA LEU A 40 -5.15 -5.48 10.39
C LEU A 40 -6.38 -4.81 9.76
N LEU A 41 -6.19 -4.00 8.72
CA LEU A 41 -7.28 -3.38 7.97
C LEU A 41 -8.17 -4.44 7.33
N THR A 42 -7.57 -5.47 6.72
CA THR A 42 -8.32 -6.56 6.09
C THR A 42 -9.11 -7.37 7.12
N LEU A 43 -8.50 -7.72 8.25
CA LEU A 43 -9.17 -8.43 9.36
C LEU A 43 -10.31 -7.61 9.96
N PHE A 44 -10.11 -6.31 10.13
CA PHE A 44 -11.14 -5.38 10.60
C PHE A 44 -12.33 -5.31 9.64
N GLN A 45 -12.06 -5.19 8.33
CA GLN A 45 -13.13 -5.16 7.33
C GLN A 45 -13.87 -6.50 7.21
N LEU A 46 -13.15 -7.62 7.30
CA LEU A 46 -13.75 -8.96 7.31
C LEU A 46 -14.63 -9.19 8.54
N SER A 47 -14.17 -8.79 9.74
CA SER A 47 -14.96 -8.98 10.97
C SER A 47 -16.26 -8.17 10.93
N VAL A 48 -16.23 -6.95 10.40
CA VAL A 48 -17.41 -6.12 10.20
C VAL A 48 -18.33 -6.70 9.14
N ALA A 49 -17.80 -7.18 8.02
CA ALA A 49 -18.60 -7.85 6.99
C ALA A 49 -19.30 -9.10 7.55
N VAL A 50 -18.61 -9.92 8.35
CA VAL A 50 -19.19 -11.09 9.02
C VAL A 50 -20.27 -10.68 10.02
N ALA A 51 -20.01 -9.69 10.87
CA ALA A 51 -20.98 -9.20 11.85
C ALA A 51 -22.27 -8.71 11.18
N LEU A 52 -22.14 -7.97 10.08
CA LEU A 52 -23.27 -7.48 9.30
C LEU A 52 -23.98 -8.63 8.57
N ALA A 53 -23.26 -9.62 8.03
CA ALA A 53 -23.86 -10.80 7.42
C ALA A 53 -24.68 -11.64 8.42
N MET A 54 -24.26 -11.69 9.69
CA MET A 54 -24.98 -12.40 10.75
C MET A 54 -26.21 -11.63 11.26
N GLN A 55 -26.18 -10.29 11.20
CA GLN A 55 -27.26 -9.43 11.69
C GLN A 55 -28.25 -8.99 10.60
N ALA A 56 -27.87 -9.04 9.32
CA ALA A 56 -28.70 -8.56 8.24
C ALA A 56 -29.84 -9.53 7.92
N GLN A 57 -31.07 -9.01 7.93
CA GLN A 57 -32.23 -9.66 7.34
C GLN A 57 -32.10 -9.80 5.81
N ASP A 58 -31.25 -8.96 5.19
CA ASP A 58 -31.04 -8.88 3.74
C ASP A 58 -29.56 -9.08 3.38
N ARG A 59 -29.22 -10.22 2.78
CA ARG A 59 -27.83 -10.66 2.49
C ARG A 59 -27.10 -9.78 1.47
N THR A 60 -27.82 -8.97 0.71
CA THR A 60 -27.29 -8.05 -0.30
C THR A 60 -26.46 -6.93 0.30
N GLN A 61 -26.74 -6.51 1.54
CA GLN A 61 -25.96 -5.46 2.22
C GLN A 61 -24.55 -5.93 2.60
N ALA A 62 -24.38 -7.21 2.97
CA ALA A 62 -23.07 -7.78 3.32
C ALA A 62 -22.10 -7.81 2.13
N ILE A 63 -22.62 -7.95 0.90
CA ILE A 63 -21.83 -7.95 -0.33
C ILE A 63 -21.40 -6.53 -0.73
N MET A 64 -22.23 -5.52 -0.44
CA MET A 64 -21.92 -4.12 -0.75
C MET A 64 -20.86 -3.51 0.17
N LEU A 65 -20.54 -4.11 1.32
CA LEU A 65 -19.63 -3.56 2.31
C LEU A 65 -18.13 -3.82 2.02
N PHE A 66 -17.72 -3.69 0.77
CA PHE A 66 -16.36 -3.29 0.37
C PHE A 66 -15.12 -4.01 0.98
N PRO A 67 -15.11 -5.28 1.46
CA PRO A 67 -13.86 -5.85 1.99
C PRO A 67 -12.88 -6.23 0.87
N TYR A 68 -13.36 -6.32 -0.37
CA TYR A 68 -12.58 -6.78 -1.51
C TYR A 68 -11.48 -5.82 -1.92
N LEU A 69 -11.70 -4.51 -1.82
CA LEU A 69 -10.70 -3.54 -2.27
C LEU A 69 -9.47 -3.47 -1.34
N PRO A 70 -9.62 -3.42 0.00
CA PRO A 70 -8.49 -3.58 0.92
C PRO A 70 -7.75 -4.91 0.72
N LEU A 71 -8.48 -6.00 0.44
CA LEU A 71 -7.89 -7.32 0.22
C LEU A 71 -7.10 -7.37 -1.09
N LEU A 72 -7.64 -6.82 -2.19
CA LEU A 72 -6.93 -6.69 -3.47
C LEU A 72 -5.68 -5.81 -3.32
N LEU A 73 -5.76 -4.72 -2.55
CA LEU A 73 -4.61 -3.87 -2.28
C LEU A 73 -3.57 -4.57 -1.40
N ALA A 74 -3.97 -5.32 -0.37
CA ALA A 74 -3.06 -6.09 0.46
C ALA A 74 -2.30 -7.14 -0.36
N VAL A 75 -3.03 -7.89 -1.19
CA VAL A 75 -2.45 -8.88 -2.10
C VAL A 75 -1.51 -8.20 -3.10
N GLY A 76 -1.94 -7.12 -3.74
CA GLY A 76 -1.09 -6.40 -4.70
C GLY A 76 0.16 -5.81 -4.05
N LEU A 77 0.06 -5.32 -2.81
CA LEU A 77 1.21 -4.78 -2.07
C LEU A 77 2.22 -5.88 -1.73
N TRP A 78 1.78 -7.12 -1.51
CA TRP A 78 2.68 -8.28 -1.34
C TRP A 78 3.43 -8.66 -2.60
N PHE A 79 2.81 -8.52 -3.77
CA PHE A 79 3.48 -8.83 -5.05
C PHE A 79 4.48 -7.76 -5.48
N GLY A 80 4.44 -6.57 -4.87
CA GLY A 80 5.35 -5.48 -5.20
C GLY A 80 5.04 -4.87 -6.57
N GLY A 81 4.76 -3.57 -6.61
CA GLY A 81 4.59 -2.88 -7.88
C GLY A 81 4.32 -1.40 -7.71
N ARG A 82 4.86 -0.58 -8.62
CA ARG A 82 4.65 0.87 -8.63
C ARG A 82 3.20 1.25 -8.80
N ALA A 83 2.52 0.59 -9.76
CA ALA A 83 1.11 0.81 -10.01
C ALA A 83 0.24 0.46 -8.79
N VAL A 84 0.56 -0.63 -8.10
CA VAL A 84 -0.15 -0.99 -6.87
C VAL A 84 0.13 0.01 -5.76
N TRP A 85 1.38 0.42 -5.55
CA TRP A 85 1.72 1.42 -4.55
C TRP A 85 1.01 2.76 -4.81
N ALA A 86 0.99 3.22 -6.06
CA ALA A 86 0.32 4.46 -6.45
C ALA A 86 -1.18 4.37 -6.21
N THR A 87 -1.81 3.29 -6.70
CA THR A 87 -3.24 3.03 -6.50
C THR A 87 -3.60 2.92 -5.03
N ALA A 88 -2.79 2.20 -4.23
CA ALA A 88 -2.95 2.07 -2.79
C ALA A 88 -2.88 3.44 -2.10
N ARG A 89 -1.90 4.27 -2.45
CA ARG A 89 -1.77 5.62 -1.86
C ARG A 89 -2.96 6.52 -2.17
N TYR A 90 -3.47 6.51 -3.41
CA TYR A 90 -4.67 7.27 -3.75
C TYR A 90 -5.91 6.77 -3.02
N TYR A 91 -6.12 5.45 -3.02
CA TYR A 91 -7.24 4.84 -2.31
C TYR A 91 -7.18 5.13 -0.82
N LEU A 92 -6.03 4.95 -0.16
CA LEU A 92 -5.89 5.15 1.27
C LEU A 92 -6.06 6.62 1.66
N ALA A 93 -5.58 7.56 0.85
CA ALA A 93 -5.84 8.98 1.06
C ALA A 93 -7.35 9.28 0.99
N PHE A 94 -8.02 8.81 -0.07
CA PHE A 94 -9.46 8.98 -0.23
C PHE A 94 -10.26 8.31 0.91
N ALA A 95 -9.93 7.06 1.24
CA ALA A 95 -10.55 6.29 2.30
C ALA A 95 -10.37 6.96 3.66
N THR A 96 -9.18 7.49 3.97
CA THR A 96 -8.93 8.22 5.22
C THR A 96 -9.82 9.46 5.31
N VAL A 97 -9.85 10.30 4.27
CA VAL A 97 -10.64 11.54 4.29
C VAL A 97 -12.15 11.25 4.35
N SER A 98 -12.64 10.35 3.49
CA SER A 98 -14.06 9.99 3.44
C SER A 98 -14.54 9.34 4.74
N SER A 99 -13.76 8.43 5.32
CA SER A 99 -14.13 7.81 6.61
C SER A 99 -14.02 8.78 7.78
N ALA A 100 -13.09 9.74 7.77
CA ALA A 100 -13.03 10.80 8.77
C ALA A 100 -14.29 11.69 8.73
N LEU A 101 -14.69 12.13 7.52
CA LEU A 101 -15.91 12.91 7.33
C LEU A 101 -17.16 12.14 7.78
N PHE A 102 -17.25 10.86 7.42
CA PHE A 102 -18.35 10.00 7.85
C PHE A 102 -18.36 9.80 9.38
N ALA A 103 -17.20 9.63 10.03
CA ALA A 103 -17.11 9.52 11.48
C ALA A 103 -17.65 10.78 12.16
N VAL A 104 -17.23 11.97 11.72
CA VAL A 104 -17.69 13.26 12.26
C VAL A 104 -19.19 13.44 12.03
N ALA A 105 -19.69 13.16 10.82
CA ALA A 105 -21.11 13.25 10.51
C ALA A 105 -21.94 12.28 11.36
N SER A 106 -21.49 11.04 11.51
CA SER A 106 -22.18 10.03 12.31
C SER A 106 -22.23 10.40 13.79
N LEU A 107 -21.12 10.93 14.34
CA LEU A 107 -21.04 11.43 15.71
C LEU A 107 -21.99 12.61 15.92
N SER A 108 -22.10 13.53 14.94
CA SER A 108 -22.99 14.70 15.04
C SER A 108 -24.48 14.34 15.11
N ILE A 109 -24.86 13.16 14.62
CA ILE A 109 -26.23 12.63 14.64
C ILE A 109 -26.45 11.70 15.86
N GLY A 110 -25.42 11.48 16.69
CA GLY A 110 -25.49 10.64 17.91
C GLY A 110 -25.31 9.14 17.66
N HIS A 111 -24.88 8.74 16.46
CA HIS A 111 -24.63 7.34 16.12
C HIS A 111 -23.21 6.91 16.50
N LEU A 112 -23.04 6.42 17.73
CA LEU A 112 -21.72 6.05 18.26
C LEU A 112 -21.06 4.87 17.52
N TRP A 113 -21.83 3.82 17.19
CA TRP A 113 -21.28 2.62 16.55
C TRP A 113 -20.70 2.87 15.15
N PRO A 114 -21.43 3.48 14.19
CA PRO A 114 -20.88 3.79 12.87
C PRO A 114 -19.75 4.81 12.94
N SER A 115 -19.80 5.77 13.87
CA SER A 115 -18.70 6.70 14.12
C SER A 115 -17.43 5.99 14.59
N ALA A 116 -17.54 5.04 15.52
CA ALA A 116 -16.39 4.29 16.02
C ALA A 116 -15.77 3.41 14.92
N TYR A 117 -16.60 2.71 14.14
CA TYR A 117 -16.15 1.95 12.97
C TYR A 117 -15.36 2.83 11.99
N ALA A 118 -15.92 3.97 11.63
CA ALA A 118 -15.29 4.88 10.69
C ALA A 118 -14.01 5.51 11.24
N GLY A 119 -13.95 5.77 12.55
CA GLY A 119 -12.74 6.22 13.24
C GLY A 119 -11.60 5.19 13.18
N VAL A 120 -11.89 3.91 13.46
CA VAL A 120 -10.90 2.83 13.33
C VAL A 120 -10.43 2.68 11.88
N ASN A 121 -11.35 2.74 10.92
CA ASN A 121 -11.00 2.68 9.51
C ASN A 121 -10.11 3.86 9.08
N THR A 122 -10.43 5.08 9.55
CA THR A 122 -9.64 6.29 9.30
C THR A 122 -8.22 6.11 9.83
N LEU A 123 -8.08 5.61 11.05
CA LEU A 123 -6.79 5.40 11.70
C LEU A 123 -5.92 4.40 10.93
N LEU A 124 -6.48 3.23 10.60
CA LEU A 124 -5.74 2.19 9.88
C LEU A 124 -5.36 2.63 8.46
N CYS A 125 -6.27 3.27 7.72
CA CYS A 125 -5.98 3.82 6.40
C CYS A 125 -4.90 4.90 6.47
N GLY A 126 -4.97 5.79 7.46
CA GLY A 126 -4.01 6.87 7.66
C GLY A 126 -2.61 6.37 8.03
N MET A 127 -2.52 5.38 8.92
CA MET A 127 -1.25 4.74 9.28
C MET A 127 -0.61 4.05 8.07
N LEU A 128 -1.41 3.29 7.30
CA LEU A 128 -0.92 2.61 6.10
C LEU A 128 -0.46 3.61 5.02
N TYR A 129 -1.22 4.70 4.81
CA TYR A 129 -0.84 5.79 3.91
C TYR A 129 0.51 6.41 4.31
N TRP A 130 0.69 6.66 5.61
CA TRP A 130 1.92 7.24 6.16
C TRP A 130 3.12 6.32 5.95
N GLU A 131 2.98 5.03 6.27
CA GLU A 131 4.07 4.05 6.12
C GLU A 131 4.46 3.83 4.66
N LEU A 132 3.48 3.80 3.73
CA LEU A 132 3.75 3.75 2.29
C LEU A 132 4.51 4.99 1.79
N GLY A 133 4.41 6.12 2.50
CA GLY A 133 5.12 7.36 2.20
C GLY A 133 6.59 7.38 2.61
N ARG A 134 7.05 6.44 3.46
CA ARG A 134 8.44 6.42 3.95
C ARG A 134 9.42 6.07 2.83
N SER A 135 10.62 6.64 2.88
CA SER A 135 11.69 6.43 1.89
C SER A 135 12.02 4.95 1.69
N ALA A 136 12.06 4.16 2.77
CA ALA A 136 12.32 2.72 2.71
C ALA A 136 11.21 1.94 1.99
N ALA A 137 9.94 2.31 2.17
CA ALA A 137 8.83 1.72 1.39
C ALA A 137 8.94 2.13 -0.08
N ARG A 138 9.23 3.41 -0.36
CA ARG A 138 9.42 3.93 -1.72
C ARG A 138 10.57 3.25 -2.46
N ALA A 139 11.66 2.94 -1.75
CA ALA A 139 12.78 2.15 -2.24
C ALA A 139 12.32 0.74 -2.68
N TYR A 140 11.57 0.05 -1.82
CA TYR A 140 11.04 -1.29 -2.08
C TYR A 140 10.15 -1.33 -3.34
N PHE A 141 9.33 -0.31 -3.55
CA PHE A 141 8.48 -0.21 -4.74
C PHE A 141 9.19 0.39 -5.97
N GLY A 142 10.51 0.64 -5.91
CA GLY A 142 11.30 1.07 -7.06
C GLY A 142 11.17 2.54 -7.44
N PHE A 143 10.87 3.42 -6.48
CA PHE A 143 10.77 4.88 -6.69
C PHE A 143 12.08 5.65 -6.45
N ILE A 144 13.14 4.95 -6.06
CA ILE A 144 14.49 5.53 -6.00
C ILE A 144 15.10 5.45 -7.40
N CYS A 145 15.63 6.58 -7.88
CA CYS A 145 16.28 6.63 -9.17
C CYS A 145 17.51 5.70 -9.19
N PRO A 146 17.61 4.72 -10.11
CA PRO A 146 18.74 3.80 -10.16
C PRO A 146 20.04 4.49 -10.62
N ARG A 147 19.96 5.67 -11.25
CA ARG A 147 21.12 6.40 -11.77
C ARG A 147 21.77 7.35 -10.76
N CYS A 148 20.96 8.07 -9.98
CA CYS A 148 21.46 9.10 -9.04
C CYS A 148 21.03 8.89 -7.59
N GLY A 149 20.22 7.87 -7.28
CA GLY A 149 19.76 7.59 -5.92
C GLY A 149 18.71 8.57 -5.38
N ALA A 150 18.25 9.54 -6.17
CA ALA A 150 17.24 10.50 -5.73
C ALA A 150 15.87 9.84 -5.48
N ASP A 151 15.28 10.13 -4.32
CA ASP A 151 13.95 9.68 -3.88
C ASP A 151 12.83 10.65 -4.32
N ARG A 152 13.00 11.35 -5.45
CA ARG A 152 12.04 12.35 -5.94
C ARG A 152 11.76 12.15 -7.42
N PRO A 153 10.77 11.31 -7.77
CA PRO A 153 10.28 11.23 -9.14
C PRO A 153 9.52 12.50 -9.54
N ARG A 154 9.52 12.79 -10.84
CA ARG A 154 8.88 13.93 -11.49
C ARG A 154 7.75 13.40 -12.39
N GLY A 155 6.55 13.96 -12.26
CA GLY A 155 5.45 13.73 -13.21
C GLY A 155 4.31 12.87 -12.67
N ILE A 156 3.12 13.16 -13.21
CA ILE A 156 1.79 12.75 -12.75
C ILE A 156 1.26 11.68 -13.71
N ASP A 157 1.91 10.52 -13.75
CA ASP A 157 1.21 9.36 -14.28
C ASP A 157 0.50 8.70 -13.09
N ILE A 158 -0.83 8.59 -13.16
CA ILE A 158 -1.65 8.11 -12.02
C ILE A 158 -1.21 6.70 -11.62
N LEU A 159 -0.82 5.89 -12.60
CA LEU A 159 -0.37 4.52 -12.40
C LEU A 159 1.15 4.40 -12.21
N GLN A 160 1.91 5.49 -12.41
CA GLN A 160 3.36 5.53 -12.21
C GLN A 160 4.12 4.35 -12.85
N ILE A 161 3.67 3.93 -14.04
CA ILE A 161 4.26 2.81 -14.79
C ILE A 161 5.65 3.24 -15.27
N GLU A 162 5.76 4.45 -15.81
CA GLU A 162 7.03 5.09 -16.16
C GLU A 162 7.32 6.22 -15.15
N VAL A 163 8.52 6.22 -14.58
CA VAL A 163 8.93 7.19 -13.58
C VAL A 163 10.13 7.97 -14.10
N ARG A 164 10.09 9.30 -14.05
CA ARG A 164 11.20 10.17 -14.44
C ARG A 164 11.88 10.77 -13.21
N CYS A 165 13.21 10.79 -13.17
CA CYS A 165 13.95 11.39 -12.07
C CYS A 165 13.84 12.91 -12.14
N ARG A 166 13.63 13.60 -11.02
CA ARG A 166 13.63 15.07 -11.00
C ARG A 166 15.01 15.69 -11.18
N GLU A 167 16.08 14.98 -10.79
CA GLU A 167 17.45 15.50 -10.80
C GLU A 167 18.18 15.20 -12.11
N CYS A 168 18.19 13.92 -12.53
CA CYS A 168 18.96 13.48 -13.70
C CYS A 168 18.11 13.19 -14.93
N ASP A 169 16.79 13.41 -14.86
CA ASP A 169 15.82 13.18 -15.94
C ASP A 169 15.78 11.74 -16.52
N TYR A 170 16.48 10.79 -15.89
CA TYR A 170 16.45 9.38 -16.25
C TYR A 170 15.06 8.79 -16.06
N ARG A 171 14.65 7.89 -16.97
CA ARG A 171 13.33 7.24 -16.95
C ARG A 171 13.49 5.75 -16.75
N TRP A 172 12.69 5.16 -15.85
CA TRP A 172 12.73 3.74 -15.51
C TRP A 172 11.39 3.24 -14.99
#